data_AF-K5WHB5-F1
#
_entry.id   AF-K5WHB5-F1
#
_cell.length_a   1.000
_cell.length_b   1.000
_cell.length_c   1.000
_cell.angle_alpha   90.00
_cell.angle_beta   90.00
_cell.angle_gamma   90.00
#
_symmetry.space_group_name_H-M   'P 1'
#
loop_
_entity.id
_entity.type
_entity.pdbx_description
1 polymer ?
#
loop_
_entity_poly.entity_id
_entity_poly.type
_entity_poly.pdbx_seq_one_letter_code
_entity_poly.pdbx_strand_id
1 'polypeptide(L)'
;MPSGEHLIRLQEGEETQTYSLALFHQLRCLDILRDDYVSGKPLPLRKHCLNYIRQSVLCIADTHLEYSKAGLAVTHYIETVCNDWTAVHKAAEKNFVEWKRANGA
;
A
#
# COMPACT_ATOMS: atom_id res chain seq x y z
N MET A 1 6.68 8.53 3.53
CA MET A 1 6.96 7.78 2.29
C MET A 1 8.45 7.51 2.23
N PRO A 2 8.88 6.33 1.79
CA PRO A 2 10.29 6.07 1.53
C PRO A 2 10.85 7.01 0.45
N SER A 3 12.17 7.16 0.39
CA SER A 3 12.86 7.99 -0.61
C SER A 3 12.61 7.52 -2.05
N GLY A 4 12.40 6.21 -2.24
CA GLY A 4 11.99 5.62 -3.53
C GLY A 4 10.50 5.70 -3.83
N GLU A 5 9.76 6.50 -3.06
CA GLU A 5 8.30 6.59 -3.03
C GLU A 5 7.64 5.22 -2.80
N HIS A 6 6.76 4.80 -3.72
CA HIS A 6 6.08 3.51 -3.65
C HIS A 6 6.75 2.44 -4.53
N LEU A 7 7.93 2.72 -5.10
CA LEU A 7 8.55 1.87 -6.11
C LEU A 7 9.66 1.01 -5.53
N ILE A 8 9.66 -0.27 -5.87
CA ILE A 8 10.76 -1.21 -5.61
C ILE A 8 11.30 -1.73 -6.94
N ARG A 9 12.62 -1.84 -7.06
CA ARG A 9 13.29 -2.34 -8.27
C ARG A 9 13.97 -3.67 -7.96
N LEU A 10 13.63 -4.72 -8.70
CA LEU A 10 14.17 -6.05 -8.52
C LEU A 10 14.86 -6.49 -9.81
N GLN A 11 15.96 -7.22 -9.68
CA GLN A 11 16.66 -7.81 -10.83
C GLN A 11 15.98 -9.12 -11.21
N GLU A 12 15.52 -9.22 -12.46
CA GLU A 12 14.92 -10.42 -13.04
C GLU A 12 15.69 -10.80 -14.30
N GLY A 13 16.59 -11.78 -14.15
CA GLY A 13 17.55 -12.09 -15.20
C GLY A 13 18.50 -10.91 -15.45
N GLU A 14 18.56 -10.45 -16.69
CA GLU A 14 19.41 -9.31 -17.10
C GLU A 14 18.69 -7.96 -16.96
N GLU A 15 17.38 -7.95 -16.69
CA GLU A 15 16.58 -6.72 -16.62
C GLU A 15 16.26 -6.32 -15.18
N THR A 16 16.17 -5.01 -14.94
CA THR A 16 15.65 -4.46 -13.69
C THR A 16 14.17 -4.15 -13.85
N GLN A 17 13.32 -4.92 -13.18
CA GLN A 17 11.87 -4.71 -13.18
C GLN A 17 11.45 -3.77 -12.05
N THR A 18 10.54 -2.84 -12.37
CA THR A 18 9.95 -1.93 -11.37
C THR A 18 8.58 -2.41 -10.94
N TYR A 19 8.36 -2.44 -9.64
CA TYR A 19 7.12 -2.82 -8.98
C TYR A 19 6.65 -1.71 -8.04
N SER A 20 5.35 -1.71 -7.70
CA SER A 20 4.81 -0.84 -6.66
C SER A 20 4.52 -1.64 -5.39
N LEU A 21 5.06 -1.18 -4.26
CA LEU A 21 4.74 -1.73 -2.95
C LEU A 21 3.33 -1.29 -2.54
N ALA A 22 2.45 -2.26 -2.31
CA ALA A 22 1.03 -2.01 -2.05
C ALA A 22 0.80 -0.98 -0.92
N LEU A 23 1.47 -1.16 0.22
CA LEU A 23 1.41 -0.24 1.37
C LEU A 23 1.62 1.23 0.95
N PHE A 24 2.70 1.51 0.23
CA PHE A 24 3.08 2.88 -0.14
C PHE A 24 2.28 3.39 -1.34
N HIS A 25 1.84 2.52 -2.24
CA HIS A 25 0.98 2.91 -3.35
C HIS A 25 -0.43 3.31 -2.88
N GLN A 26 -0.97 2.60 -1.88
CA GLN A 26 -2.21 2.98 -1.19
C GLN A 26 -2.07 4.38 -0.57
N LEU A 27 -0.98 4.63 0.17
CA LEU A 27 -0.72 5.94 0.78
C LEU A 27 -0.57 7.05 -0.27
N ARG A 28 0.14 6.78 -1.39
CA ARG A 28 0.26 7.73 -2.49
C ARG A 28 -1.08 8.04 -3.15
N CYS A 29 -1.92 7.03 -3.35
CA CYS A 29 -3.28 7.22 -3.87
C CYS A 29 -4.13 8.06 -2.92
N LEU A 30 -4.04 7.85 -1.60
CA LEU A 30 -4.76 8.65 -0.61
C LEU A 30 -4.31 10.12 -0.62
N ASP A 31 -3.01 10.38 -0.76
CA ASP A 31 -2.45 11.73 -0.87
C ASP A 31 -2.97 12.46 -2.12
N ILE A 32 -2.98 11.78 -3.27
CA ILE A 32 -3.56 12.30 -4.53
C ILE A 32 -5.05 12.62 -4.36
N LEU A 33 -5.82 11.72 -3.72
CA LEU A 33 -7.26 11.95 -3.50
C LEU A 33 -7.52 13.09 -2.52
N ARG A 34 -6.66 13.26 -1.52
CA ARG A 34 -6.70 14.41 -0.60
C ARG A 34 -6.45 15.71 -1.37
N ASP A 35 -5.42 15.77 -2.19
CA ASP A 35 -5.08 16.97 -2.98
C ASP A 35 -6.18 17.30 -4.00
N ASP A 36 -6.71 16.28 -4.67
CA ASP A 36 -7.85 16.35 -5.58
C ASP A 36 -9.11 16.90 -4.89
N TYR A 37 -9.36 16.51 -3.64
CA TYR A 37 -10.47 17.02 -2.83
C TYR A 37 -10.24 18.46 -2.39
N VAL A 38 -9.07 18.77 -1.82
CA VAL A 38 -8.73 20.11 -1.28
C VAL A 38 -8.65 21.16 -2.39
N SER A 39 -8.09 20.80 -3.54
CA SER A 39 -7.98 21.72 -4.69
C SER A 39 -9.30 21.97 -5.41
N GLY A 40 -10.31 21.11 -5.18
CA GLY A 40 -11.60 21.15 -5.88
C GLY A 40 -11.49 20.85 -7.38
N LYS A 41 -10.31 20.44 -7.87
CA LYS A 41 -10.05 20.16 -9.29
C LYS A 41 -9.80 18.67 -9.49
N PRO A 42 -10.48 18.01 -10.44
CA PRO A 42 -10.23 16.60 -10.73
C PRO A 42 -8.82 16.39 -11.26
N LEU A 43 -8.00 15.69 -10.48
CA LEU A 43 -6.69 15.22 -10.90
C LEU A 43 -6.85 14.01 -11.85
N PRO A 44 -5.99 13.87 -12.88
CA PRO A 44 -6.09 12.77 -13.86
C PRO A 44 -6.14 11.37 -13.22
N LEU A 45 -5.46 11.19 -12.08
CA LEU A 45 -5.37 9.91 -11.39
C LEU A 45 -6.55 9.62 -10.45
N ARG A 46 -7.53 10.51 -10.28
CA ARG A 46 -8.67 10.33 -9.36
C ARG A 46 -9.36 8.97 -9.53
N LYS A 47 -9.74 8.62 -10.76
CA LYS A 47 -10.44 7.35 -11.06
C LYS A 47 -9.56 6.13 -10.77
N HIS A 48 -8.27 6.21 -11.12
CA HIS A 48 -7.29 5.17 -10.84
C HIS A 48 -7.13 4.94 -9.33
N CYS A 49 -6.86 6.01 -8.57
CA CYS A 49 -6.66 5.95 -7.13
C CYS A 49 -7.91 5.44 -6.40
N LEU A 50 -9.11 5.94 -6.76
CA LEU A 50 -10.36 5.44 -6.18
C LEU A 50 -10.54 3.94 -6.43
N ASN A 51 -10.28 3.47 -7.65
CA ASN A 51 -10.41 2.05 -7.95
C ASN A 51 -9.35 1.21 -7.22
N TYR A 52 -8.11 1.70 -7.10
CA TYR A 52 -7.05 0.99 -6.39
C TYR A 52 -7.34 0.84 -4.90
N ILE A 53 -7.83 1.89 -4.24
CA ILE A 53 -8.26 1.83 -2.83
C ILE A 53 -9.46 0.90 -2.68
N ARG A 54 -10.46 0.98 -3.58
CA ARG A 54 -11.60 0.05 -3.57
C ARG A 54 -11.15 -1.40 -3.66
N GLN A 55 -10.25 -1.73 -4.60
CA GLN A 55 -9.71 -3.08 -4.76
C GLN A 55 -8.91 -3.52 -3.53
N SER A 56 -8.11 -2.63 -2.95
CA SER A 56 -7.34 -2.91 -1.73
C SER A 56 -8.24 -3.25 -0.55
N VAL A 57 -9.29 -2.46 -0.32
CA VAL A 57 -10.27 -2.72 0.76
C VAL A 57 -10.99 -4.04 0.54
N LEU A 58 -11.39 -4.36 -0.70
CA LEU A 58 -12.05 -5.62 -1.00
C LEU A 58 -11.12 -6.84 -0.86
N CYS A 59 -9.81 -6.67 -1.03
CA CYS A 59 -8.83 -7.75 -0.87
C CYS A 59 -8.63 -8.15 0.60
N ILE A 60 -8.77 -7.21 1.52
CA ILE A 60 -8.66 -7.46 2.97
C ILE A 60 -10.03 -7.59 3.64
N ALA A 61 -11.12 -7.54 2.86
CA ALA A 61 -12.46 -7.62 3.41
C ALA A 61 -12.66 -8.99 4.07
N ASP A 62 -12.96 -8.97 5.36
CA ASP A 62 -13.28 -10.17 6.11
C ASP A 62 -14.71 -10.64 5.77
N THR A 63 -14.83 -11.90 5.34
CA THR A 63 -16.12 -12.55 5.04
C THR A 63 -16.60 -13.47 6.16
N HIS A 64 -15.86 -13.57 7.28
CA HIS A 64 -16.26 -14.37 8.42
C HIS A 64 -17.55 -13.81 9.04
N LEU A 65 -18.44 -14.72 9.42
CA LEU A 65 -19.65 -14.38 10.15
C LEU A 65 -19.35 -14.42 11.66
N GLU A 66 -19.76 -13.39 12.39
CA GLU A 66 -19.63 -13.38 13.84
C GLU A 66 -20.54 -14.44 14.47
N TYR A 67 -19.98 -15.28 15.34
CA TYR A 67 -20.75 -16.27 16.09
C TYR A 67 -21.52 -15.59 17.23
N SER A 68 -22.84 -15.69 17.21
CA SER A 68 -23.72 -15.21 18.28
C SER A 68 -24.24 -16.39 19.10
N LYS A 69 -24.04 -16.34 20.42
CA LYS A 69 -24.70 -17.26 21.36
C LYS A 69 -25.61 -16.44 22.28
N ALA A 70 -26.91 -16.71 22.20
CA ALA A 70 -27.94 -16.04 23.01
C ALA A 70 -27.98 -14.50 22.86
N GLY A 71 -27.68 -13.96 21.67
CA GLY A 71 -27.75 -12.52 21.39
C GLY A 71 -26.56 -11.72 21.91
N LEU A 72 -25.57 -12.37 22.52
CA LEU A 72 -24.29 -11.77 22.87
C LEU A 72 -23.29 -12.09 21.76
N ALA A 73 -22.73 -11.06 21.14
CA ALA A 73 -21.61 -11.20 20.22
C ALA A 73 -20.42 -11.75 21.01
N VAL A 74 -19.93 -12.93 20.64
CA VAL A 74 -18.72 -13.49 21.22
C VAL A 74 -17.62 -13.37 20.17
N THR A 75 -16.87 -12.27 20.24
CA THR A 75 -15.76 -12.02 19.31
C THR A 75 -14.56 -12.89 19.71
N HIS A 76 -14.40 -14.04 19.05
CA HIS A 76 -13.21 -14.89 19.17
C HIS A 76 -12.30 -14.73 17.95
N TYR A 77 -12.05 -13.50 17.52
CA TYR A 77 -11.20 -13.24 16.36
C TYR A 77 -9.93 -12.50 16.77
N ILE A 78 -8.79 -13.16 16.58
CA ILE A 78 -7.47 -12.56 16.71
C ILE A 78 -6.97 -12.33 15.29
N GLU A 79 -7.26 -11.15 14.76
CA GLU A 79 -6.72 -10.72 13.49
C GLU A 79 -5.21 -10.46 13.66
N THR A 80 -4.37 -11.26 13.01
CA THR A 80 -2.92 -11.02 13.03
C THR A 80 -2.58 -9.89 12.07
N VAL A 81 -2.63 -8.67 12.56
CA VAL A 81 -2.25 -7.47 11.81
C VAL A 81 -0.77 -7.14 12.04
N CYS A 82 -0.09 -6.68 10.99
CA CYS A 82 1.25 -6.13 11.14
C CYS A 82 1.14 -4.75 11.81
N ASN A 83 1.66 -4.62 13.03
CA ASN A 83 1.67 -3.36 13.78
C ASN A 83 2.97 -2.56 13.58
N ASP A 84 4.02 -3.20 13.08
CA ASP A 84 5.32 -2.59 12.84
C ASP A 84 5.71 -2.68 11.36
N TRP A 85 5.43 -1.60 10.64
CA TRP A 85 5.79 -1.45 9.23
C TRP A 85 7.22 -0.92 9.01
N THR A 86 8.01 -0.72 10.08
CA THR A 86 9.37 -0.18 9.96
C THR A 86 10.30 -1.12 9.20
N ALA A 87 10.09 -2.44 9.28
CA ALA A 87 10.84 -3.42 8.50
C ALA A 87 10.63 -3.22 6.99
N VAL A 88 9.37 -3.04 6.56
CA VAL A 88 9.01 -2.78 5.16
C VAL A 88 9.58 -1.44 4.71
N HIS A 89 9.48 -0.40 5.54
CA HIS A 89 10.06 0.90 5.23
C HIS A 89 11.58 0.83 5.05
N LYS A 90 12.30 0.18 5.98
CA LYS A 90 13.76 0.00 5.89
C LYS A 90 14.17 -0.78 4.65
N ALA A 91 13.40 -1.81 4.27
CA ALA A 91 13.65 -2.56 3.05
C ALA A 91 13.46 -1.71 1.78
N ALA A 92 12.41 -0.89 1.73
CA ALA A 92 12.16 0.03 0.62
C ALA A 92 13.27 1.09 0.49
N GLU A 93 13.74 1.65 1.61
CA GLU A 93 14.87 2.60 1.61
C GLU A 93 16.15 1.95 1.11
N LYS A 94 16.49 0.76 1.64
CA LYS A 94 17.67 0.02 1.21
C LYS A 94 17.62 -0.24 -0.30
N ASN A 95 16.49 -0.71 -0.82
CA ASN A 95 16.31 -0.97 -2.24
C ASN A 95 16.54 0.29 -3.08
N PHE A 96 16.00 1.43 -2.67
CA PHE A 96 16.21 2.69 -3.38
C PHE A 96 17.67 3.13 -3.39
N VAL A 97 18.37 3.01 -2.25
CA VAL A 97 19.79 3.35 -2.14
C VAL A 97 20.65 2.47 -3.05
N GLU A 98 20.37 1.16 -3.09
CA GLU A 98 21.08 0.21 -3.96
C GLU A 98 20.85 0.52 -5.44
N TRP A 99 19.59 0.76 -5.83
CA TRP A 99 19.24 1.15 -7.19
C TRP A 99 19.94 2.46 -7.59
N LYS A 100 19.94 3.47 -6.72
CA LYS A 100 20.57 4.77 -6.97
C LYS A 100 22.08 4.61 -7.21
N ARG A 101 22.77 3.83 -6.36
CA ARG A 101 24.20 3.54 -6.51
C ARG A 101 24.53 2.85 -7.82
N ALA A 102 23.69 1.91 -8.25
CA ALA A 102 23.88 1.18 -9.50
C ALA A 102 23.67 2.05 -10.75
N ASN A 103 22.85 3.10 -10.66
CA ASN A 103 22.44 3.93 -11.80
C ASN A 103 23.01 5.37 -11.79
N GLY A 104 23.93 5.67 -10.87
CA GLY A 104 24.69 6.94 -10.87
C GLY A 104 23.88 8.21 -10.60
N ALA A 105 22.79 8.11 -9.83
CA ALA A 105 21.94 9.25 -9.44
C ALA A 105 22.17 9.74 -7.99
#